data_AF-A0A8T4PT39-F1
#
_entry.id   AF-A0A8T4PT39-F1
#
_cell.length_a   1.000
_cell.length_b   1.000
_cell.length_c   1.000
_cell.angle_alpha   90.00
_cell.angle_beta   90.00
_cell.angle_gamma   90.00
#
_symmetry.space_group_name_H-M   'P 1'
#
loop_
_entity.id
_entity.type
_entity.pdbx_description
1 polymer ?
#
loop_
_entity_poly.entity_id
_entity_poly.type
_entity_poly.pdbx_seq_one_letter_code
_entity_poly.pdbx_strand_id
1 'polypeptide(L)'
;MVLGIQIAGILFGLFMIYYSFLNYKRREFTSKEIFFWSVVWILFIAISLFPNILDPIVKIGGFLRALDLLIISGFLFLIAAIFYTYTVTRKVQKKLETVVRDIAMRKYRK
;
A
#
# COMPACT_ATOMS: atom_id res chain seq x y z
N MET A 1 20.17 -9.68 17.08
CA MET A 1 19.48 -9.26 15.83
C MET A 1 20.18 -9.93 14.67
N VAL A 2 19.47 -10.54 13.74
CA VAL A 2 20.09 -11.13 12.55
C VAL A 2 20.30 -10.01 11.54
N LEU A 3 21.56 -9.59 11.34
CA LEU A 3 21.95 -8.51 10.41
C LEU A 3 21.30 -8.65 9.02
N GLY A 4 21.07 -9.88 8.58
CA GLY A 4 20.42 -10.17 7.29
C GLY A 4 19.01 -9.59 7.15
N ILE A 5 18.20 -9.54 8.22
CA ILE A 5 16.82 -9.03 8.16
C ILE A 5 16.82 -7.51 7.96
N GLN A 6 17.75 -6.80 8.59
CA GLN A 6 17.87 -5.34 8.45
C GLN A 6 18.35 -4.96 7.05
N ILE A 7 19.36 -5.66 6.52
CA ILE A 7 19.87 -5.43 5.17
C ILE A 7 18.77 -5.69 4.14
N ALA A 8 18.03 -6.79 4.28
CA ALA A 8 16.89 -7.09 3.42
C ALA A 8 15.79 -6.02 3.51
N GLY A 9 15.46 -5.55 4.72
CA GLY A 9 14.46 -4.51 4.95
C GLY A 9 14.83 -3.17 4.31
N ILE A 10 16.09 -2.74 4.43
CA ILE A 10 16.59 -1.50 3.82
C ILE A 10 16.59 -1.60 2.29
N LEU A 11 17.12 -2.69 1.74
CA LEU A 11 17.12 -2.93 0.29
C LEU A 11 15.70 -2.93 -0.27
N PHE A 12 14.77 -3.60 0.42
CA PHE A 12 13.37 -3.61 0.06
C PHE A 12 12.74 -2.21 0.11
N GLY A 13 12.98 -1.46 1.20
CA GLY A 13 12.48 -0.09 1.32
C GLY A 13 13.00 0.84 0.22
N LEU A 14 14.28 0.79 -0.09
CA LEU A 14 14.89 1.57 -1.19
C LEU A 14 14.31 1.18 -2.55
N PHE A 15 14.16 -0.13 -2.80
CA PHE A 15 13.54 -0.63 -4.01
C PHE A 15 12.09 -0.13 -4.16
N MET A 16 11.32 -0.14 -3.07
CA MET A 16 9.92 0.31 -3.10
C MET A 16 9.78 1.82 -3.26
N ILE A 17 10.71 2.63 -2.71
CA ILE A 17 10.78 4.07 -3.00
C ILE A 17 11.06 4.30 -4.49
N TYR A 18 12.04 3.59 -5.05
CA TYR A 18 12.34 3.68 -6.48
C TYR A 18 11.16 3.26 -7.35
N TYR A 19 10.47 2.17 -7.00
CA TYR A 19 9.29 1.70 -7.71
C TYR A 19 8.14 2.72 -7.65
N SER A 20 7.93 3.34 -6.48
CA SER A 20 6.94 4.40 -6.31
C SER A 20 7.26 5.63 -7.17
N PHE A 21 8.55 6.00 -7.29
CA PHE A 21 9.01 7.04 -8.20
C PHE A 21 8.84 6.66 -9.68
N LEU A 22 9.04 5.39 -10.04
CA LEU A 22 8.84 4.91 -11.41
C LEU A 22 7.36 5.04 -11.83
N ASN A 23 6.43 4.71 -10.93
CA ASN A 23 4.99 4.85 -11.17
C ASN A 23 4.56 6.33 -11.27
N TYR A 24 5.24 7.25 -10.57
CA TYR A 24 5.07 8.68 -10.82
C TYR A 24 5.45 9.06 -12.25
N LYS A 25 6.63 8.62 -12.69
CA LYS A 25 7.16 8.96 -14.01
C LYS A 25 6.25 8.44 -15.13
N ARG A 26 5.58 7.31 -14.90
CA ARG A 26 4.56 6.73 -15.79
C ARG A 26 3.21 7.47 -15.76
N ARG A 27 3.04 8.51 -14.93
CA ARG A 27 1.80 9.25 -14.67
C ARG A 27 0.64 8.37 -14.16
N GLU A 28 0.95 7.21 -13.62
CA GLU A 28 -0.02 6.33 -12.97
C GLU A 28 -0.35 6.84 -11.57
N PHE A 29 0.64 7.47 -10.91
CA PHE A 29 0.47 8.10 -9.61
C PHE A 29 0.41 9.63 -9.72
N THR A 30 -0.51 10.21 -8.97
CA THR A 30 -0.57 11.64 -8.66
C THR A 30 0.50 12.02 -7.63
N SER A 31 0.95 13.27 -7.62
CA SER A 31 2.00 13.74 -6.69
C SER A 31 1.70 13.45 -5.21
N LYS A 32 0.40 13.40 -4.83
CA LYS A 32 -0.02 13.05 -3.47
C LYS A 32 0.23 11.58 -3.12
N GLU A 33 0.02 10.68 -4.07
CA GLU A 33 0.20 9.24 -3.87
C GLU A 33 1.66 8.87 -3.68
N ILE A 34 2.59 9.50 -4.40
CA ILE A 34 4.03 9.26 -4.19
C ILE A 34 4.50 9.81 -2.88
N PHE A 35 4.03 10.99 -2.49
CA PHE A 35 4.36 11.52 -1.18
C PHE A 35 3.91 10.56 -0.08
N PHE A 36 2.66 10.09 -0.15
CA PHE A 36 2.11 9.11 0.78
C PHE A 36 2.94 7.81 0.82
N TRP A 37 3.18 7.20 -0.35
CA TRP A 37 3.97 5.95 -0.42
C TRP A 37 5.41 6.14 0.03
N SER A 38 6.05 7.27 -0.29
CA SER A 38 7.41 7.57 0.17
C SER A 38 7.48 7.68 1.68
N VAL A 39 6.50 8.33 2.32
CA VAL A 39 6.41 8.40 3.79
C VAL A 39 6.26 7.00 4.40
N VAL A 40 5.41 6.15 3.81
CA VAL A 40 5.22 4.75 4.26
C VAL A 40 6.54 3.97 4.17
N TRP A 41 7.27 4.07 3.07
CA TRP A 41 8.53 3.35 2.89
C TRP A 41 9.65 3.88 3.78
N ILE A 42 9.73 5.20 3.99
CA ILE A 42 10.68 5.79 4.94
C ILE A 42 10.40 5.31 6.36
N LEU A 43 9.12 5.30 6.77
CA LEU A 43 8.71 4.79 8.08
C LEU A 43 9.06 3.30 8.23
N PHE A 44 8.86 2.50 7.18
CA PHE A 44 9.24 1.08 7.17
C PHE A 44 10.75 0.88 7.37
N ILE A 45 11.59 1.66 6.67
CA ILE A 45 13.06 1.63 6.84
C ILE A 45 13.44 2.02 8.27
N ALA A 46 12.81 3.07 8.83
CA ALA A 46 13.07 3.52 10.19
C ALA A 46 12.74 2.43 11.23
N ILE A 47 11.60 1.75 11.07
CA ILE A 47 11.19 0.63 11.93
C ILE A 47 12.17 -0.55 11.79
N SER A 48 12.66 -0.83 10.58
CA SER A 48 13.63 -1.90 10.33
C SER A 48 14.98 -1.62 11.00
N LEU A 49 15.43 -0.37 10.99
CA LEU A 49 16.67 0.07 11.66
C LEU A 49 16.54 0.09 13.19
N PHE A 50 15.38 0.50 13.70
CA PHE A 50 15.13 0.69 15.14
C PHE A 50 13.87 -0.05 15.59
N PRO A 51 13.93 -1.39 15.79
CA PRO A 51 12.76 -2.15 16.23
C PRO A 51 12.30 -1.78 17.64
N ASN A 52 13.18 -1.19 18.47
CA ASN A 52 12.85 -0.74 19.83
C ASN A 52 11.78 0.37 19.85
N ILE A 53 11.53 1.06 18.72
CA ILE A 53 10.45 2.06 18.62
C ILE A 53 9.08 1.40 18.85
N LEU A 54 8.95 0.11 18.55
CA LEU A 54 7.71 -0.64 18.69
C LEU A 54 7.50 -1.20 20.10
N ASP A 55 8.52 -1.21 20.97
CA ASP A 55 8.44 -1.77 22.33
C ASP A 55 7.26 -1.23 23.18
N PRO A 56 6.96 0.08 23.21
CA PRO A 56 5.80 0.57 23.96
C PRO A 56 4.48 0.06 23.38
N ILE A 57 4.37 -0.08 22.05
CA ILE A 57 3.15 -0.54 21.38
C ILE A 57 2.96 -2.05 21.61
N VAL A 58 4.05 -2.82 21.57
CA VAL A 58 4.07 -4.27 21.83
C VAL A 58 3.61 -4.57 23.26
N LYS A 59 4.09 -3.80 24.24
CA LYS A 59 3.71 -3.96 25.65
C LYS A 59 2.23 -3.65 25.91
N ILE A 60 1.68 -2.62 25.26
CA ILE A 60 0.25 -2.27 25.39
C ILE A 60 -0.64 -3.32 24.70
N GLY A 61 -0.22 -3.83 23.54
CA GLY A 61 -0.96 -4.82 22.77
C GLY A 61 -0.86 -6.26 23.29
N GLY A 62 -0.04 -6.52 24.30
CA GLY A 62 0.16 -7.88 24.86
C GLY A 62 0.93 -8.82 23.92
N PHE A 63 1.62 -8.31 22.91
CA PHE A 63 2.39 -9.13 21.97
C PHE A 63 3.73 -9.56 22.59
N LEU A 64 4.17 -10.80 22.34
CA LEU A 64 5.48 -11.26 22.81
C LEU A 64 6.64 -10.65 22.00
N ARG A 65 6.39 -10.25 20.75
CA ARG A 65 7.42 -9.75 19.83
C ARG A 65 6.87 -8.65 18.91
N ALA A 66 7.70 -7.66 18.60
CA ALA A 66 7.40 -6.61 17.63
C ALA A 66 7.06 -7.16 16.23
N LEU A 67 7.65 -8.28 15.87
CA LEU A 67 7.40 -8.97 14.61
C LEU A 67 5.94 -9.46 14.51
N ASP A 68 5.36 -9.96 15.59
CA ASP A 68 3.97 -10.48 15.58
C ASP A 68 2.97 -9.34 15.32
N LEU A 69 3.21 -8.18 15.94
CA LEU A 69 2.43 -6.96 15.71
C LEU A 69 2.55 -6.50 14.26
N LEU A 70 3.76 -6.49 13.70
CA LEU A 70 3.99 -6.10 12.30
C LEU A 70 3.29 -7.05 11.31
N ILE A 71 3.33 -8.36 11.57
CA ILE A 71 2.66 -9.34 10.74
C ILE A 71 1.14 -9.13 10.78
N ILE A 72 0.54 -9.05 11.97
CA ILE A 72 -0.91 -8.91 12.12
C ILE A 72 -1.39 -7.59 11.51
N SER A 73 -0.70 -6.48 11.80
CA SER A 73 -1.03 -5.18 11.21
C SER A 73 -0.85 -5.17 9.69
N GLY A 74 0.21 -5.80 9.17
CA GLY A 74 0.44 -5.96 7.74
C GLY A 74 -0.67 -6.75 7.05
N PHE A 75 -1.11 -7.86 7.65
CA PHE A 75 -2.24 -8.65 7.12
C PHE A 75 -3.54 -7.86 7.15
N LEU A 76 -3.86 -7.16 8.24
CA LEU A 76 -5.05 -6.31 8.33
C LEU A 76 -5.02 -5.21 7.27
N PHE A 77 -3.87 -4.56 7.10
CA PHE A 77 -3.68 -3.54 6.08
C PHE A 77 -3.85 -4.11 4.65
N LEU A 78 -3.28 -5.28 4.36
CA LEU A 78 -3.41 -5.94 3.06
C LEU A 78 -4.86 -6.31 2.76
N ILE A 79 -5.58 -6.90 3.72
CA ILE A 79 -6.99 -7.25 3.56
C ILE A 79 -7.81 -5.98 3.28
N ALA A 80 -7.58 -4.91 4.05
CA ALA A 80 -8.25 -3.62 3.84
C ALA A 80 -7.93 -3.03 2.45
N ALA A 81 -6.66 -3.07 2.02
CA ALA A 81 -6.23 -2.58 0.72
C ALA A 81 -6.84 -3.37 -0.44
N ILE A 82 -6.89 -4.71 -0.33
CA ILE A 82 -7.54 -5.58 -1.31
C ILE A 82 -9.04 -5.27 -1.37
N PHE A 83 -9.70 -5.17 -0.22
CA PHE A 83 -11.12 -4.84 -0.17
C PHE A 83 -11.41 -3.48 -0.80
N TYR A 84 -10.62 -2.46 -0.46
CA TYR A 84 -10.72 -1.14 -1.07
C TYR A 84 -10.54 -1.21 -2.59
N THR A 85 -9.49 -1.88 -3.07
CA THR A 85 -9.21 -2.04 -4.50
C THR A 85 -10.35 -2.78 -5.22
N TYR A 86 -10.91 -3.82 -4.62
CA TYR A 86 -12.07 -4.53 -5.14
C TYR A 86 -13.28 -3.61 -5.29
N THR A 87 -13.60 -2.81 -4.26
CA THR A 87 -14.74 -1.89 -4.31
C THR A 87 -14.57 -0.79 -5.37
N VAL A 88 -13.36 -0.23 -5.51
CA VAL A 88 -13.04 0.76 -6.55
C VAL A 88 -13.18 0.13 -7.94
N THR A 89 -12.62 -1.07 -8.12
CA THR A 89 -12.72 -1.82 -9.39
C THR A 89 -14.17 -2.08 -9.78
N ARG A 90 -15.00 -2.52 -8.82
CA ARG A 90 -16.44 -2.77 -9.05
C ARG A 90 -17.19 -1.49 -9.44
N LYS A 91 -16.86 -0.35 -8.82
CA LYS A 91 -17.44 0.96 -9.18
C LYS A 91 -17.04 1.38 -10.59
N VAL A 92 -15.78 1.17 -10.98
CA VAL A 92 -15.29 1.47 -12.34
C VAL A 92 -15.99 0.60 -13.38
N GLN A 93 -16.12 -0.72 -13.13
CA GLN A 93 -16.86 -1.63 -14.01
C GLN A 93 -18.31 -1.17 -14.24
N LYS A 94 -19.04 -0.82 -13.19
CA LYS A 94 -20.43 -0.35 -13.29
C LYS A 94 -20.56 0.96 -14.06
N LYS A 95 -19.63 1.90 -13.86
CA LYS A 95 -19.57 3.15 -14.63
C LYS A 95 -19.31 2.89 -16.11
N LEU A 96 -18.38 1.99 -16.43
CA LEU A 96 -18.06 1.63 -17.81
C LEU A 96 -19.27 0.99 -18.51
N GLU A 97 -19.97 0.07 -17.84
CA GLU A 97 -21.20 -0.54 -18.35
C GLU A 97 -22.26 0.52 -18.67
N THR A 98 -22.46 1.48 -17.76
CA THR A 98 -23.41 2.58 -17.96
C THR A 98 -23.04 3.44 -19.16
N VAL A 99 -21.75 3.81 -19.29
CA VAL A 99 -21.25 4.60 -20.42
C VAL A 99 -21.42 3.86 -21.75
N VAL A 100 -21.09 2.58 -21.81
CA VAL A 100 -21.25 1.76 -23.02
C VAL A 100 -22.73 1.63 -23.39
N ARG A 101 -23.61 1.41 -22.41
CA ARG A 101 -25.07 1.35 -22.63
C ARG A 101 -25.62 2.67 -23.16
N ASP A 102 -25.21 3.80 -22.61
CA ASP A 102 -25.64 5.13 -23.05
C ASP A 102 -25.17 5.42 -24.48
N ILE A 103 -23.93 5.03 -24.83
CA ILE A 103 -23.41 5.16 -26.19
C ILE A 103 -24.22 4.30 -27.16
N ALA A 104 -24.53 3.05 -26.81
CA ALA A 104 -25.32 2.15 -27.64
C ALA A 104 -26.75 2.67 -27.87
N MET A 105 -27.43 3.13 -26.81
CA MET A 105 -28.77 3.70 -26.90
C MET A 105 -28.80 4.98 -27.75
N ARG A 106 -27.79 5.85 -27.63
CA ARG A 106 -27.65 7.06 -28.47
C ARG A 106 -27.42 6.70 -29.94
N LYS A 107 -26.66 5.64 -30.23
CA LYS A 107 -26.40 5.16 -31.59
C LYS A 107 -27.66 4.60 -32.26
N TYR A 108 -28.52 3.91 -31.50
CA TYR A 108 -29.78 3.35 -32.03
C TYR A 108 -30.85 4.41 -32.32
N ARG A 109 -30.82 5.55 -31.60
CA ARG A 109 -31.81 6.63 -31.74
C ARG A 109 -31.50 7.64 -32.86
N LYS A 110 -30.35 7.52 -33.52
CA LYS A 110 -29.95 8.27 -34.72
C LYS A 110 -30.15 7.39 -35.95
#